data_AF-A0A2N1KWH4-F1
#
_entry.id   AF-A0A2N1KWH4-F1
#
_cell.length_a   1.000
_cell.length_b   1.000
_cell.length_c   1.000
_cell.angle_alpha   90.00
_cell.angle_beta   90.00
_cell.angle_gamma   90.00
#
_symmetry.space_group_name_H-M   'P 1'
#
loop_
_entity.id
_entity.type
_entity.pdbx_description
1 polymer ?
#
loop_
_entity_poly.entity_id
_entity_poly.type
_entity_poly.pdbx_seq_one_letter_code
_entity_poly.pdbx_strand_id
1 'polypeptide(L)'
;SRVAPKEGGDEAGEVNICQVSDIIPDGETVEMIAQRISQDNLSKKDVVSIAKALAESASNSSAGSSRISRLQSELRNLEASEKIVSATLISEITCSSNKIQKERSEQRENEEIDFPDHFSLESVKKRLDFYDVSNTPDVQALANVMIMLCIRPAEIKDLRISNGG
;
A
#
# COMPACT_ATOMS: atom_id res chain seq x y z
N SER A 1 14.42 -53.66 -23.80
CA SER A 1 13.78 -52.56 -23.04
C SER A 1 13.77 -51.30 -23.86
N ARG A 2 12.58 -50.81 -24.21
CA ARG A 2 12.38 -49.56 -24.96
C ARG A 2 11.88 -48.52 -23.96
N VAL A 3 12.75 -47.58 -23.59
CA VAL A 3 12.43 -46.48 -22.68
C VAL A 3 11.85 -45.35 -23.53
N ALA A 4 10.63 -44.93 -23.23
CA ALA A 4 10.02 -43.71 -23.75
C ALA A 4 10.33 -42.56 -22.79
N PRO A 5 10.70 -41.35 -23.27
CA PRO A 5 10.69 -40.17 -22.42
C PRO A 5 9.28 -39.62 -22.33
N LYS A 6 8.88 -39.26 -21.10
CA LYS A 6 7.66 -38.49 -20.83
C LYS A 6 8.00 -37.00 -21.01
N GLU A 7 7.44 -36.39 -22.04
CA GLU A 7 7.20 -34.94 -22.05
C GLU A 7 5.95 -34.68 -21.21
N GLY A 8 6.15 -34.34 -19.95
CA GLY A 8 5.18 -33.57 -19.19
C GLY A 8 5.36 -32.12 -19.60
N GLY A 9 4.48 -31.63 -20.49
CA GLY A 9 4.31 -30.21 -20.67
C GLY A 9 3.65 -29.67 -19.41
N ASP A 10 4.39 -28.91 -18.63
CA ASP A 10 3.80 -27.96 -17.70
C ASP A 10 3.09 -26.91 -18.56
N GLU A 11 1.80 -27.13 -18.81
CA GLU A 11 0.88 -26.07 -19.21
C GLU A 11 0.88 -25.05 -18.07
N ALA A 12 1.81 -24.09 -18.15
CA ALA A 12 1.62 -22.79 -17.59
C ALA A 12 0.28 -22.29 -18.14
N GLY A 13 -0.77 -22.40 -17.33
CA GLY A 13 -2.09 -21.87 -17.63
C GLY A 13 -1.95 -20.38 -17.85
N GLU A 14 -1.69 -19.99 -19.09
CA GLU A 14 -1.70 -18.62 -19.55
C GLU A 14 -3.14 -18.14 -19.39
N VAL A 15 -3.39 -17.47 -18.28
CA VAL A 15 -4.70 -16.92 -17.96
C VAL A 15 -4.96 -15.85 -19.02
N ASN A 16 -5.81 -16.19 -19.97
CA ASN A 16 -6.14 -15.39 -21.13
C ASN A 16 -6.48 -13.94 -20.70
N ILE A 17 -5.59 -13.01 -21.03
CA ILE A 17 -5.72 -11.56 -20.77
C ILE A 17 -7.08 -11.03 -21.28
N CYS A 18 -7.65 -11.67 -22.30
CA CYS A 18 -8.97 -11.35 -22.86
C CYS A 18 -10.12 -11.52 -21.85
N GLN A 19 -10.02 -12.45 -20.88
CA GLN A 19 -11.08 -12.68 -19.90
C GLN A 19 -11.12 -11.63 -18.79
N VAL A 20 -10.00 -10.94 -18.52
CA VAL A 20 -9.91 -9.92 -17.47
C VAL A 20 -10.56 -8.60 -17.94
N SER A 21 -10.39 -8.26 -19.21
CA SER A 21 -10.97 -7.06 -19.83
C SER A 21 -12.51 -7.06 -19.83
N ASP A 22 -13.14 -8.24 -19.87
CA ASP A 22 -14.60 -8.38 -19.77
C ASP A 22 -15.11 -8.10 -18.33
N ILE A 23 -14.25 -8.28 -17.32
CA ILE A 23 -14.59 -8.10 -15.89
C ILE A 23 -14.27 -6.68 -15.43
N ILE A 24 -13.17 -6.09 -15.91
CA ILE A 24 -12.76 -4.71 -15.63
C ILE A 24 -12.40 -4.07 -16.98
N PRO A 25 -13.32 -3.31 -17.59
CA PRO A 25 -13.03 -2.57 -18.81
C PRO A 25 -11.84 -1.62 -18.63
N ASP A 26 -11.07 -1.46 -19.71
CA ASP A 26 -9.88 -0.60 -19.73
C ASP A 26 -10.25 0.85 -19.34
N GLY A 27 -9.49 1.39 -18.39
CA GLY A 27 -9.68 2.75 -17.87
C GLY A 27 -10.68 2.88 -16.72
N GLU A 28 -11.30 1.79 -16.28
CA GLU A 28 -12.19 1.82 -15.11
C GLU A 28 -11.40 2.08 -13.82
N THR A 29 -11.80 3.11 -13.07
CA THR A 29 -11.17 3.45 -11.79
C THR A 29 -11.72 2.57 -10.67
N VAL A 30 -10.96 2.45 -9.56
CA VAL A 30 -11.42 1.73 -8.36
C VAL A 30 -12.75 2.27 -7.83
N GLU A 31 -13.00 3.57 -7.99
CA GLU A 31 -14.25 4.22 -7.62
C GLU A 31 -15.42 3.76 -8.49
N MET A 32 -15.25 3.69 -9.81
CA MET A 32 -16.27 3.21 -10.73
C MET A 32 -16.62 1.74 -10.45
N ILE A 33 -15.61 0.91 -10.16
CA ILE A 33 -15.83 -0.50 -9.77
C ILE A 33 -16.64 -0.58 -8.48
N ALA A 34 -16.34 0.26 -7.48
CA ALA A 34 -17.08 0.29 -6.23
C ALA A 34 -18.55 0.69 -6.43
N GLN A 35 -18.80 1.71 -7.26
CA GLN A 35 -20.15 2.15 -7.62
C GLN A 35 -20.93 1.03 -8.31
N ARG A 36 -20.31 0.35 -9.29
CA ARG A 36 -20.92 -0.80 -9.98
C ARG A 36 -21.29 -1.92 -9.02
N ILE A 37 -20.36 -2.32 -8.15
CA ILE A 37 -20.62 -3.36 -7.13
C ILE A 37 -21.76 -2.95 -6.17
N SER A 38 -21.88 -1.67 -5.84
CA SER A 38 -22.92 -1.17 -4.93
C SER A 38 -24.29 -1.02 -5.59
N GLN A 39 -24.34 -0.78 -6.90
CA GLN A 39 -25.59 -0.60 -7.66
C GLN A 39 -26.12 -1.93 -8.19
N ASP A 40 -25.21 -2.82 -8.60
CA ASP A 40 -25.56 -4.11 -9.17
C ASP A 40 -25.85 -5.12 -8.05
N ASN A 41 -26.88 -5.94 -8.24
CA ASN A 41 -27.21 -7.04 -7.32
C ASN A 41 -26.27 -8.24 -7.52
N LEU A 42 -24.95 -8.01 -7.41
CA LEU A 42 -23.92 -9.01 -7.65
C LEU A 42 -23.91 -10.10 -6.59
N SER A 43 -23.61 -11.33 -7.00
CA SER A 43 -23.39 -12.41 -6.06
C SER A 43 -22.04 -12.26 -5.35
N LYS A 44 -21.88 -12.91 -4.20
CA LYS A 44 -20.58 -12.96 -3.49
C LYS A 44 -19.45 -13.45 -4.42
N LYS A 45 -19.74 -14.38 -5.34
CA LYS A 45 -18.75 -14.93 -6.26
C LYS A 45 -18.30 -13.88 -7.29
N ASP A 46 -19.22 -13.08 -7.79
CA ASP A 46 -18.90 -12.04 -8.79
C ASP A 46 -18.02 -10.96 -8.17
N VAL A 47 -18.33 -10.54 -6.93
CA VAL A 47 -17.50 -9.58 -6.18
C VAL A 47 -16.09 -10.14 -5.94
N VAL A 48 -15.97 -11.43 -5.61
CA VAL A 48 -14.65 -12.09 -5.46
C VAL A 48 -13.89 -12.07 -6.79
N SER A 49 -14.55 -12.38 -7.91
CA SER A 49 -13.93 -12.37 -9.24
C SER A 49 -13.46 -10.98 -9.64
N ILE A 50 -14.27 -9.95 -9.40
CA ILE A 50 -13.90 -8.54 -9.68
C ILE A 50 -12.71 -8.13 -8.82
N ALA A 51 -12.73 -8.44 -7.52
CA ALA A 51 -11.60 -8.14 -6.63
C ALA A 51 -10.31 -8.84 -7.11
N LYS A 52 -10.40 -10.12 -7.49
CA LYS A 52 -9.26 -10.88 -8.00
C LYS A 52 -8.70 -10.26 -9.28
N ALA A 53 -9.56 -9.97 -10.26
CA ALA A 53 -9.18 -9.29 -11.50
C ALA A 53 -8.54 -7.92 -11.23
N LEU A 54 -9.09 -7.15 -10.28
CA LEU A 54 -8.55 -5.83 -9.92
C LEU A 54 -7.14 -5.94 -9.34
N ALA A 55 -6.89 -6.93 -8.50
CA ALA A 55 -5.56 -7.17 -7.94
C ALA A 55 -4.57 -7.68 -8.99
N GLU A 56 -5.01 -8.57 -9.88
CA GLU A 56 -4.20 -9.15 -10.96
C GLU A 56 -3.84 -8.12 -12.04
N SER A 57 -4.68 -7.10 -12.25
CA SER A 57 -4.38 -5.97 -13.15
C SER A 57 -3.28 -5.03 -12.65
N ALA A 58 -2.75 -5.24 -11.44
CA ALA A 58 -1.68 -4.43 -10.85
C ALA A 58 -0.29 -4.99 -11.18
N SER A 59 0.73 -4.14 -11.08
CA SER A 59 2.12 -4.53 -11.44
C SER A 59 2.76 -5.55 -10.50
N ASN A 60 2.24 -5.74 -9.28
CA ASN A 60 2.67 -6.77 -8.33
C ASN A 60 1.60 -6.96 -7.24
N SER A 61 1.74 -8.01 -6.42
CA SER A 61 0.76 -8.34 -5.36
C SER A 61 0.61 -7.25 -4.30
N SER A 62 1.65 -6.46 -4.02
CA SER A 62 1.56 -5.33 -3.08
C SER A 62 0.71 -4.19 -3.66
N ALA A 63 0.91 -3.85 -4.93
CA ALA A 63 0.06 -2.90 -5.64
C ALA A 63 -1.38 -3.42 -5.79
N GLY A 64 -1.55 -4.71 -6.05
CA GLY A 64 -2.87 -5.37 -6.10
C GLY A 64 -3.60 -5.28 -4.75
N SER A 65 -2.92 -5.59 -3.65
CA SER A 65 -3.45 -5.44 -2.29
C SER A 65 -3.83 -3.99 -1.96
N SER A 66 -3.05 -3.02 -2.42
CA SER A 66 -3.38 -1.59 -2.29
C SER A 66 -4.66 -1.22 -3.04
N ARG A 67 -4.84 -1.71 -4.28
CA ARG A 67 -6.09 -1.49 -5.04
C ARG A 67 -7.31 -2.10 -4.35
N ILE A 68 -7.18 -3.30 -3.78
CA ILE A 68 -8.24 -3.93 -2.96
C ILE A 68 -8.58 -3.10 -1.73
N SER A 69 -7.57 -2.62 -1.01
CA SER A 69 -7.77 -1.79 0.19
C SER A 69 -8.50 -0.49 -0.15
N ARG A 70 -8.14 0.12 -1.30
CA ARG A 70 -8.86 1.29 -1.81
C ARG A 70 -10.30 0.94 -2.16
N LEU A 71 -10.56 -0.16 -2.87
CA LEU A 71 -11.91 -0.62 -3.21
C LEU A 71 -12.77 -0.79 -1.95
N GLN A 72 -12.22 -1.38 -0.89
CA GLN A 72 -12.92 -1.53 0.39
C GLN A 72 -13.28 -0.19 1.04
N SER A 73 -12.39 0.80 0.96
CA SER A 73 -12.68 2.14 1.47
C SER A 73 -13.82 2.78 0.68
N GLU A 74 -13.80 2.70 -0.65
CA GLU A 74 -14.87 3.25 -1.50
C GLU A 74 -16.20 2.54 -1.24
N LEU A 75 -16.20 1.21 -1.11
CA LEU A 75 -17.41 0.45 -0.77
C LEU A 75 -17.98 0.83 0.59
N ARG A 76 -17.13 1.09 1.60
CA ARG A 76 -17.56 1.57 2.92
C ARG A 76 -18.13 2.99 2.84
N ASN A 77 -17.55 3.86 2.02
CA ASN A 77 -18.07 5.20 1.76
C ASN A 77 -19.45 5.17 1.07
N LEU A 78 -19.72 4.14 0.27
CA LEU A 78 -21.01 3.87 -0.38
C LEU A 78 -22.00 3.08 0.51
N GLU A 79 -21.68 2.89 1.80
CA GLU A 79 -22.51 2.13 2.75
C GLU A 79 -22.80 0.67 2.31
N ALA A 80 -21.91 0.06 1.51
CA ALA A 80 -22.06 -1.32 1.10
C ALA A 80 -22.05 -2.26 2.30
N SER A 81 -22.85 -3.34 2.23
CA SER A 81 -22.93 -4.30 3.34
C SER A 81 -21.58 -4.95 3.67
N GLU A 82 -21.34 -5.24 4.95
CA GLU A 82 -20.08 -5.88 5.40
C GLU A 82 -19.85 -7.23 4.70
N LYS A 83 -20.92 -7.91 4.28
CA LYS A 83 -20.85 -9.16 3.50
C LYS A 83 -20.16 -8.96 2.14
N ILE A 84 -20.44 -7.84 1.47
CA ILE A 84 -19.83 -7.47 0.17
C ILE A 84 -18.39 -7.01 0.39
N VAL A 85 -18.16 -6.14 1.38
CA VAL A 85 -16.80 -5.69 1.71
C VAL A 85 -15.91 -6.88 2.06
N SER A 86 -16.40 -7.80 2.88
CA SER A 86 -15.69 -9.02 3.26
C SER A 86 -15.47 -9.99 2.09
N ALA A 87 -16.30 -9.94 1.05
CA ALA A 87 -16.10 -10.77 -0.15
C ALA A 87 -14.86 -10.34 -0.96
N THR A 88 -14.42 -9.08 -0.82
CA THR A 88 -13.19 -8.60 -1.47
C THR A 88 -11.91 -9.04 -0.74
N LEU A 89 -12.01 -9.61 0.46
CA LEU A 89 -10.86 -10.10 1.23
C LEU A 89 -10.36 -11.43 0.67
N ILE A 90 -9.28 -11.37 -0.11
CA ILE A 90 -8.64 -12.53 -0.71
C ILE A 90 -7.34 -12.83 0.05
N SER A 91 -7.32 -13.97 0.75
CA SER A 91 -6.19 -14.36 1.61
C SER A 91 -4.89 -14.56 0.84
N GLU A 92 -4.95 -15.08 -0.38
CA GLU A 92 -3.77 -15.31 -1.24
C GLU A 92 -3.06 -14.01 -1.61
N ILE A 93 -3.83 -12.97 -1.96
CA ILE A 93 -3.30 -11.63 -2.30
C ILE A 93 -2.66 -10.99 -1.06
N THR A 94 -3.34 -11.10 0.08
CA THR A 94 -2.84 -10.58 1.36
C THR A 94 -1.51 -11.25 1.76
N CYS A 95 -1.46 -12.59 1.68
CA CYS A 95 -0.24 -13.35 1.99
C CYS A 95 0.92 -12.97 1.07
N SER A 96 0.65 -12.90 -0.24
CA SER A 96 1.67 -12.53 -1.24
C SER A 96 2.19 -11.11 -1.05
N SER A 97 1.31 -10.15 -0.75
CA SER A 97 1.68 -8.77 -0.43
C SER A 97 2.57 -8.70 0.81
N ASN A 98 2.17 -9.38 1.89
CA ASN A 98 2.93 -9.40 3.15
C ASN A 98 4.33 -10.02 2.94
N LYS A 99 4.43 -11.07 2.12
CA LYS A 99 5.71 -11.67 1.77
C LYS A 99 6.62 -10.67 1.04
N ILE A 100 6.11 -9.98 0.02
CA ILE A 100 6.86 -8.95 -0.71
C ILE A 100 7.32 -7.82 0.23
N GLN A 101 6.44 -7.39 1.14
CA GLN A 101 6.79 -6.35 2.11
C GLN A 101 7.89 -6.80 3.07
N LYS A 102 7.83 -8.05 3.55
CA LYS A 102 8.86 -8.63 4.41
C LYS A 102 10.20 -8.72 3.71
N GLU A 103 10.24 -9.26 2.49
CA GLU A 103 11.46 -9.37 1.69
C GLU A 103 12.08 -8.00 1.40
N ARG A 104 11.26 -6.98 1.09
CA ARG A 104 11.74 -5.60 0.92
C ARG A 104 12.27 -5.00 2.21
N SER A 105 11.71 -5.35 3.36
CA SER A 105 12.23 -4.90 4.66
C SER A 105 13.61 -5.50 4.93
N GLU A 106 13.75 -6.81 4.72
CA GLU A 106 15.02 -7.53 4.90
C GLU A 106 16.11 -7.01 3.94
N GLN A 107 15.75 -6.66 2.70
CA GLN A 107 16.69 -6.02 1.77
C GLN A 107 17.18 -4.66 2.28
N ARG A 108 16.27 -3.81 2.75
CA ARG A 108 16.60 -2.47 3.26
C ARG A 108 17.44 -2.48 4.54
N GLU A 109 17.31 -3.52 5.37
CA GLU A 109 18.18 -3.68 6.55
C GLU A 109 19.65 -3.85 6.18
N ASN A 110 19.93 -4.38 4.98
CA ASN A 110 21.28 -4.61 4.48
C ASN A 110 21.78 -3.50 3.53
N GLU A 111 20.94 -2.51 3.22
CA GLU A 111 21.33 -1.34 2.44
C GLU A 111 22.00 -0.31 3.36
N GLU A 112 23.24 0.08 3.02
CA GLU A 112 23.85 1.26 3.63
C GLU A 112 23.00 2.48 3.26
N ILE A 113 22.51 3.19 4.27
CA ILE A 113 21.70 4.38 4.04
C ILE A 113 22.65 5.50 3.60
N ASP A 114 22.60 5.86 2.32
CA ASP A 114 23.21 7.09 1.81
C ASP A 114 22.40 8.29 2.33
N PHE A 115 22.83 8.83 3.48
CA PHE A 115 22.20 9.98 4.10
C PHE A 115 22.55 11.26 3.33
N PRO A 116 21.57 11.99 2.78
CA PRO A 116 21.83 13.30 2.22
C PRO A 116 22.54 14.21 3.23
N ASP A 117 23.50 15.03 2.78
CA ASP A 117 24.25 15.98 3.62
C ASP A 117 23.34 16.86 4.49
N HIS A 118 22.13 17.16 4.02
CA HIS A 118 21.10 17.91 4.75
C HIS A 118 20.69 17.29 6.09
N PHE A 119 20.81 15.96 6.24
CA PHE A 119 20.51 15.21 7.46
C PHE A 119 21.76 14.82 8.25
N SER A 120 22.96 15.23 7.80
CA SER A 120 24.17 15.07 8.60
C SER A 120 24.05 15.83 9.92
N LEU A 121 24.68 15.30 10.96
CA LEU A 121 24.67 15.91 12.30
C LEU A 121 25.15 17.37 12.26
N GLU A 122 26.20 17.65 11.49
CA GLU A 122 26.76 19.01 11.34
C GLU A 122 25.77 19.97 10.66
N SER A 123 25.08 19.52 9.61
CA SER A 123 24.09 20.34 8.91
C SER A 123 22.87 20.60 9.77
N VAL A 124 22.36 19.58 10.46
CA VAL A 124 21.25 19.72 11.40
C VAL A 124 21.63 20.67 12.53
N LYS A 125 22.80 20.49 13.16
CA LYS A 125 23.30 21.37 14.22
C LYS A 125 23.42 22.82 13.77
N LYS A 126 24.05 23.07 12.63
CA LYS A 126 24.18 24.41 12.07
C LYS A 126 22.82 25.09 11.90
N ARG A 127 21.83 24.37 11.37
CA ARG A 127 20.47 24.92 11.17
C ARG A 127 19.79 25.25 12.49
N LEU A 128 20.04 24.47 13.54
CA LEU A 128 19.50 24.72 14.87
C LEU A 128 20.11 25.93 15.55
N ASP A 129 21.43 26.12 15.40
CA ASP A 129 22.13 27.28 15.94
C ASP A 129 21.62 28.61 15.34
N PHE A 130 21.03 28.55 14.15
CA PHE A 130 20.40 29.71 13.49
C PHE A 130 18.91 29.88 13.81
N TYR A 131 18.26 28.96 14.55
CA TYR A 131 16.85 29.14 14.90
C TYR A 131 16.66 30.19 15.99
N ASP A 132 15.93 31.26 15.64
CA ASP A 132 15.40 32.20 16.62
C ASP A 132 14.15 31.61 17.29
N VAL A 133 14.32 31.12 18.52
CA VAL A 133 13.25 30.56 19.35
C VAL A 133 12.23 31.60 19.82
N SER A 134 12.47 32.89 19.57
CA SER A 134 11.56 33.99 19.90
C SER A 134 10.43 34.14 18.88
N ASN A 135 10.59 33.58 17.67
CA ASN A 135 9.61 33.65 16.60
C ASN A 135 8.82 32.35 16.49
N THR A 136 7.65 32.42 15.85
CA THR A 136 6.88 31.22 15.51
C THR A 136 7.67 30.37 14.51
N PRO A 137 7.90 29.07 14.78
CA PRO A 137 8.66 28.20 13.89
C PRO A 137 7.91 27.98 12.56
N ASP A 138 8.65 27.96 11.47
CA ASP A 138 8.14 27.56 10.16
C ASP A 138 8.08 26.03 10.01
N VAL A 139 7.54 25.56 8.88
CA VAL A 139 7.42 24.11 8.59
C VAL A 139 8.79 23.42 8.57
N GLN A 140 9.85 24.13 8.18
CA GLN A 140 11.21 23.59 8.13
C GLN A 140 11.77 23.38 9.53
N ALA A 141 11.54 24.33 10.44
CA ALA A 141 11.85 24.23 11.86
C ALA A 141 11.14 23.03 12.50
N LEU A 142 9.85 22.85 12.17
CA LEU A 142 9.09 21.71 12.66
C LEU A 142 9.68 20.38 12.17
N ALA A 143 9.96 20.26 10.87
CA ALA A 143 10.55 19.04 10.30
C ALA A 143 11.90 18.70 10.95
N ASN A 144 12.75 19.70 11.22
CA ASN A 144 14.02 19.48 11.90
C ASN A 144 13.89 18.96 13.31
N VAL A 145 12.95 19.53 14.07
CA VAL A 145 12.67 19.07 15.43
C VAL A 145 12.17 17.63 15.40
N MET A 146 11.34 17.25 14.43
CA MET A 146 10.89 15.86 14.25
C MET A 146 12.05 14.90 13.98
N ILE A 147 12.94 15.28 13.06
CA ILE A 147 14.11 14.46 12.70
C ILE A 147 15.05 14.33 13.89
N MET A 148 15.34 15.43 14.59
CA MET A 148 16.22 15.43 15.76
C MET A 148 15.66 14.55 16.89
N LEU A 149 14.38 14.73 17.21
CA LEU A 149 13.77 14.04 18.34
C LEU A 149 13.29 12.63 17.96
N CYS A 150 13.47 12.22 16.71
CA CYS A 150 12.93 10.98 16.14
C CYS A 150 11.42 10.84 16.40
N ILE A 151 10.68 11.95 16.37
CA ILE A 151 9.24 12.01 16.66
C ILE A 151 8.46 11.76 15.36
N ARG A 152 7.41 10.93 15.43
CA ARG A 152 6.52 10.71 14.30
C ARG A 152 5.65 11.95 14.06
N PRO A 153 5.31 12.29 12.82
CA PRO A 153 4.44 13.43 12.51
C PRO A 153 3.15 13.49 13.35
N ALA A 154 2.53 12.33 13.62
CA ALA A 154 1.30 12.22 14.38
C ALA A 154 1.45 12.57 15.88
N GLU A 155 2.66 12.53 16.43
CA GLU A 155 2.94 12.77 17.86
C GLU A 155 3.18 14.25 18.17
N ILE A 156 3.52 15.06 17.16
CA ILE A 156 3.76 16.51 17.32
C ILE A 156 2.53 17.25 17.82
N LYS A 157 1.35 16.89 17.30
CA LYS A 157 0.10 17.62 17.59
C LYS A 157 -0.23 17.65 19.08
N ASP A 158 0.24 16.64 19.83
CA ASP A 158 0.01 16.47 21.25
C ASP A 158 1.26 16.80 22.09
N LEU A 159 2.34 17.31 21.46
CA LEU A 159 3.59 17.66 22.11
C LEU A 159 3.39 18.91 22.98
N ARG A 160 3.74 18.79 24.27
CA ARG A 160 3.64 19.88 25.24
C ARG A 160 4.86 19.89 26.14
N ILE A 161 5.31 21.09 26.52
CA ILE A 161 6.34 21.26 27.56
C ILE A 161 5.63 21.20 28.92
N SER A 162 5.94 20.18 29.73
CA SER A 162 5.54 20.18 31.14
C SER A 162 6.65 20.83 31.96
N ASN A 163 6.39 22.01 32.50
CA ASN A 163 7.22 22.56 33.56
C ASN A 163 6.95 21.73 34.82
N GLY A 164 7.73 20.67 35.03
CA GLY A 164 7.64 19.86 36.25
C GLY A 164 7.78 20.79 37.46
N GLY A 165 6.76 20.78 38.32
CA GLY A 165 6.81 21.40 39.65
C GLY A 165 7.53 20.52 40.65
#